data_AF-U6LCQ7-F1
#
_entry.id   AF-U6LCQ7-F1
#
_cell.length_a   1.000
_cell.length_b   1.000
_cell.length_c   1.000
_cell.angle_alpha   90.00
_cell.angle_beta   90.00
_cell.angle_gamma   90.00
#
_symmetry.space_group_name_H-M   'P 1'
#
loop_
_entity.id
_entity.type
_entity.pdbx_description
1 polymer ?
#
loop_
_entity_poly.entity_id
_entity_poly.type
_entity_poly.pdbx_seq_one_letter_code
_entity_poly.pdbx_strand_id
1 'polypeptide(L)'
;ITKAMRMVAASKLRGDQRRLEQGAPFAQPLQRIVGRVPIPDDKSDLTIVAFSSDKGLCGGVNAAVSREVAAAAHAAAASGVRTPLVCLGDKARASLQRKLSNSFIFLFNELNKLPWSFATASVLVDRLIQAKPSRLLFVYNQFVSAVAYKTVSLRVLATAALPQQQQQQQQQQQQQQQQLAAYEFEPELIDIWKDLQQFALACCFHGCMLNAIAAEQ
;
A
#
# COMPACT_ATOMS: atom_id res chain seq x y z
N ILE A 1 32.06 -12.23 9.44
CA ILE A 1 30.61 -12.46 9.27
C ILE A 1 29.93 -11.29 8.55
N THR A 2 30.04 -10.05 9.03
CA THR A 2 29.44 -8.85 8.40
C THR A 2 29.83 -8.63 6.93
N LYS A 3 31.10 -8.84 6.56
CA LYS A 3 31.58 -8.75 5.16
C LYS A 3 30.90 -9.77 4.23
N ALA A 4 30.65 -10.98 4.72
CA ALA A 4 29.93 -12.01 3.96
C ALA A 4 28.45 -11.64 3.81
N MET A 5 27.80 -11.19 4.89
CA MET A 5 26.40 -10.72 4.84
C MET A 5 26.22 -9.53 3.89
N ARG A 6 27.18 -8.60 3.82
CA ARG A 6 27.16 -7.51 2.85
C ARG A 6 27.14 -8.01 1.40
N MET A 7 27.94 -9.03 1.07
CA MET A 7 27.93 -9.62 -0.28
C MET A 7 26.61 -10.35 -0.58
N VAL A 8 26.04 -11.04 0.41
CA VAL A 8 24.73 -11.70 0.27
C VAL A 8 23.61 -10.69 0.04
N ALA A 9 23.57 -9.61 0.83
CA ALA A 9 22.59 -8.53 0.67
C ALA A 9 22.72 -7.85 -0.71
N ALA A 10 23.95 -7.54 -1.13
CA ALA A 10 24.20 -6.96 -2.45
C ALA A 10 23.73 -7.89 -3.60
N SER A 11 23.87 -9.21 -3.46
CA SER A 11 23.37 -10.16 -4.45
C SER A 11 21.84 -10.21 -4.49
N LYS A 12 21.18 -10.11 -3.32
CA LYS A 12 19.71 -10.08 -3.22
C LYS A 12 19.13 -8.79 -3.80
N LEU A 13 19.75 -7.66 -3.45
CA LEU A 13 19.38 -6.35 -3.98
C LEU A 13 19.34 -6.35 -5.52
N ARG A 14 20.32 -6.95 -6.19
CA ARG A 14 20.32 -7.06 -7.67
C ARG A 14 19.12 -7.85 -8.20
N GLY A 15 18.73 -8.91 -7.50
CA GLY A 15 17.55 -9.71 -7.84
C GLY A 15 16.26 -8.92 -7.64
N ASP A 16 16.15 -8.17 -6.54
CA ASP A 16 14.98 -7.39 -6.20
C ASP A 16 14.84 -6.14 -7.08
N GLN A 17 15.96 -5.49 -7.45
CA GLN A 17 15.99 -4.42 -8.45
C GLN A 17 15.44 -4.89 -9.80
N ARG A 18 15.88 -6.06 -10.27
CA ARG A 18 15.37 -6.64 -11.53
C ARG A 18 13.86 -6.87 -11.47
N ARG A 19 13.34 -7.33 -10.32
CA ARG A 19 11.88 -7.51 -10.12
C ARG A 19 11.14 -6.18 -10.10
N LEU A 20 11.72 -5.16 -9.46
CA LEU A 20 11.15 -3.82 -9.42
C LEU A 20 11.06 -3.23 -10.84
N GLU A 21 12.13 -3.33 -11.63
CA GLU A 21 12.19 -2.87 -13.01
C GLU A 21 11.20 -3.61 -13.91
N GLN A 22 11.03 -4.93 -13.73
CA GLN A 22 10.06 -5.74 -14.47
C GLN A 22 8.61 -5.48 -14.05
N GLY A 23 8.38 -5.19 -12.76
CA GLY A 23 7.03 -4.98 -12.21
C GLY A 23 6.50 -3.56 -12.42
N ALA A 24 7.37 -2.54 -12.50
CA ALA A 24 6.94 -1.15 -12.64
C ALA A 24 6.07 -0.87 -13.90
N PRO A 25 6.39 -1.40 -15.10
CA PRO A 25 5.56 -1.21 -16.29
C PRO A 25 4.13 -1.72 -16.15
N PHE A 26 3.90 -2.71 -15.28
CA PHE A 26 2.58 -3.30 -15.07
C PHE A 26 1.65 -2.40 -14.25
N ALA A 27 2.20 -1.66 -13.28
CA ALA A 27 1.41 -0.80 -12.39
C ALA A 27 1.12 0.59 -13.00
N GLN A 28 2.00 1.11 -13.86
CA GLN A 28 1.91 2.48 -14.37
C GLN A 28 0.61 2.78 -15.16
N PRO A 29 0.15 1.94 -16.11
CA PRO A 29 -1.06 2.22 -16.89
C PRO A 29 -2.30 2.29 -15.98
N LEU A 30 -2.42 1.35 -15.05
CA LEU A 30 -3.53 1.31 -14.10
C LEU A 30 -3.53 2.52 -13.18
N GLN A 31 -2.35 2.93 -12.68
CA GLN A 31 -2.22 4.14 -11.87
C GLN A 31 -2.61 5.39 -12.65
N ARG A 32 -2.36 5.46 -13.96
CA ARG A 32 -2.80 6.59 -14.80
C ARG A 32 -4.31 6.64 -14.98
N ILE A 33 -4.98 5.49 -15.09
CA ILE A 33 -6.44 5.41 -15.25
C ILE A 33 -7.12 5.71 -13.90
N VAL A 34 -6.74 4.97 -12.87
CA VAL A 34 -7.34 5.07 -11.52
C VAL A 34 -6.96 6.38 -10.83
N GLY A 35 -5.77 6.93 -11.09
CA GLY A 35 -5.33 8.21 -10.55
C GLY A 35 -6.09 9.43 -11.08
N ARG A 36 -6.89 9.29 -12.15
CA ARG A 36 -7.80 10.36 -12.59
C ARG A 36 -8.98 10.51 -11.64
N VAL A 37 -9.38 9.42 -10.97
CA VAL A 37 -10.50 9.44 -10.04
C VAL A 37 -10.07 10.09 -8.73
N PRO A 38 -10.77 11.14 -8.27
CA PRO A 38 -10.44 11.82 -7.04
C PRO A 38 -10.62 10.88 -5.84
N ILE A 39 -9.64 10.87 -4.95
CA ILE A 39 -9.75 10.19 -3.67
C ILE A 39 -10.65 11.05 -2.76
N PRO A 40 -11.79 10.52 -2.27
CA PRO A 40 -12.64 11.26 -1.34
C PRO A 40 -11.86 11.67 -0.09
N ASP A 41 -11.99 12.93 0.31
CA ASP A 41 -11.44 13.43 1.58
C ASP A 41 -12.59 13.62 2.58
N ASP A 42 -13.18 12.50 2.99
CA ASP A 42 -14.24 12.43 3.98
C ASP A 42 -13.66 12.12 5.37
N LYS A 43 -14.41 12.42 6.44
CA LYS A 43 -14.00 12.16 7.83
C LYS A 43 -14.11 10.68 8.25
N SER A 44 -14.13 9.75 7.30
CA SER A 44 -14.23 8.32 7.58
C SER A 44 -12.91 7.73 8.08
N ASP A 45 -12.99 6.53 8.66
CA ASP A 45 -11.85 5.79 9.22
C ASP A 45 -10.70 5.65 8.21
N LEU A 46 -9.49 5.99 8.67
CA LEU A 46 -8.26 5.95 7.87
C LEU A 46 -7.46 4.69 8.16
N THR A 47 -7.52 3.71 7.27
CA THR A 47 -6.71 2.49 7.38
C THR A 47 -5.29 2.74 6.87
N ILE A 48 -4.31 2.61 7.77
CA ILE A 48 -2.90 2.81 7.43
C ILE A 48 -2.22 1.44 7.27
N VAL A 49 -1.63 1.21 6.11
CA VAL A 49 -0.85 0.01 5.78
C VAL A 49 0.64 0.35 5.86
N ALA A 50 1.33 -0.25 6.82
CA ALA A 50 2.76 -0.05 7.05
C ALA A 50 3.56 -1.17 6.37
N PHE A 51 4.41 -0.82 5.40
CA PHE A 51 5.28 -1.76 4.71
C PHE A 51 6.64 -1.82 5.41
N SER A 52 6.92 -2.93 6.10
CA SER A 52 8.15 -3.16 6.86
C SER A 52 8.65 -4.59 6.68
N SER A 53 9.81 -4.90 7.25
CA SER A 53 10.43 -6.22 7.20
C SER A 53 10.24 -6.99 8.50
N ASP A 54 10.32 -8.31 8.41
CA ASP A 54 10.49 -9.22 9.56
C ASP A 54 11.93 -9.21 10.09
N LYS A 55 12.90 -8.94 9.20
CA LYS A 55 14.33 -9.02 9.50
C LYS A 55 14.83 -7.74 10.15
N GLY A 56 15.84 -7.90 11.00
CA GLY A 56 16.61 -6.79 11.54
C GLY A 56 17.75 -6.39 10.61
N LEU A 57 18.66 -5.54 11.11
CA LEU A 57 19.88 -5.09 10.40
C LEU A 57 19.66 -4.25 9.13
N CYS A 58 18.42 -3.82 8.86
CA CYS A 58 18.05 -2.92 7.75
C CYS A 58 18.30 -1.42 8.07
N GLY A 59 19.19 -1.10 9.01
CA GLY A 59 19.41 0.27 9.48
C GLY A 59 18.13 0.99 9.93
N GLY A 60 17.89 2.18 9.37
CA GLY A 60 16.76 3.06 9.72
C GLY A 60 15.47 2.83 8.93
N VAL A 61 15.44 1.88 7.99
CA VAL A 61 14.33 1.68 7.02
C VAL A 61 12.98 1.46 7.73
N ASN A 62 12.94 0.49 8.65
CA ASN A 62 11.72 0.17 9.43
C ASN A 62 11.34 1.30 10.40
N ALA A 63 12.33 1.99 10.97
CA ALA A 63 12.10 3.10 11.89
C ALA A 63 11.54 4.34 11.18
N ALA A 64 11.93 4.58 9.92
CA ALA A 64 11.40 5.67 9.11
C ALA A 64 9.90 5.45 8.81
N VAL A 65 9.51 4.26 8.36
CA VAL A 65 8.11 3.89 8.14
C VAL A 65 7.30 4.00 9.44
N SER A 66 7.81 3.45 10.55
CA SER A 66 7.10 3.51 11.83
C SER A 66 6.91 4.93 12.35
N ARG A 67 7.88 5.83 12.12
CA ARG A 67 7.75 7.25 12.48
C ARG A 67 6.67 7.94 11.66
N GLU A 68 6.66 7.72 10.35
CA GLU A 68 5.68 8.31 9.44
C GLU A 68 4.26 7.79 9.74
N VAL A 69 4.09 6.49 10.00
CA VAL A 69 2.81 5.90 10.42
C VAL A 69 2.33 6.52 11.74
N ALA A 70 3.22 6.69 12.72
CA ALA A 70 2.84 7.31 13.99
C ALA A 70 2.44 8.79 13.81
N ALA A 71 3.12 9.53 12.93
CA ALA A 71 2.77 10.92 12.62
C ALA A 71 1.40 11.01 11.93
N ALA A 72 1.15 10.17 10.93
CA ALA A 72 -0.14 10.09 10.24
C ALA A 72 -1.28 9.69 11.19
N ALA A 73 -1.04 8.69 12.05
CA ALA A 73 -2.03 8.28 13.05
C ALA A 73 -2.33 9.39 14.07
N HIS A 74 -1.31 10.12 14.53
CA HIS A 74 -1.51 11.25 15.44
C HIS A 74 -2.29 12.39 14.79
N ALA A 75 -2.00 12.73 13.52
CA ALA A 75 -2.73 13.76 12.78
C ALA A 75 -4.21 13.40 12.58
N ALA A 76 -4.49 12.14 12.27
CA ALA A 76 -5.85 11.64 12.13
C ALA A 76 -6.59 11.58 13.48
N ALA A 77 -5.92 11.16 14.55
CA ALA A 77 -6.49 11.17 15.91
C ALA A 77 -6.84 12.59 16.38
N ALA A 78 -6.00 13.59 16.07
CA ALA A 78 -6.29 15.00 16.33
C ALA A 78 -7.56 15.51 15.60
N SER A 79 -7.90 14.87 14.47
CA SER A 79 -9.11 15.16 13.70
C SER A 79 -10.33 14.30 14.13
N GLY A 80 -10.18 13.48 15.17
CA GLY A 80 -11.22 12.57 15.65
C GLY A 80 -11.46 11.33 14.79
N VAL A 81 -10.57 11.04 13.84
CA VAL A 81 -10.69 9.91 12.91
C VAL A 81 -10.01 8.68 13.50
N ARG A 82 -10.70 7.53 13.50
CA ARG A 82 -10.11 6.27 13.91
C ARG A 82 -9.11 5.78 12.85
N THR A 83 -7.95 5.33 13.30
CA THR A 83 -6.89 4.81 12.41
C THR A 83 -6.59 3.34 12.64
N PRO A 84 -7.33 2.42 12.00
CA PRO A 84 -6.92 1.03 11.96
C PRO A 84 -5.58 0.84 11.25
N LEU A 85 -4.75 -0.07 11.77
CA LEU A 85 -3.40 -0.35 11.29
C LEU A 85 -3.29 -1.76 10.73
N VAL A 86 -2.69 -1.87 9.56
CA VAL A 86 -2.26 -3.13 8.96
C VAL A 86 -0.74 -3.09 8.84
N CYS A 87 -0.05 -4.06 9.42
CA CYS A 87 1.40 -4.12 9.37
C CYS A 87 1.85 -5.30 8.53
N LEU A 88 2.70 -5.01 7.54
CA LEU A 88 3.54 -6.01 6.90
C LEU A 88 4.87 -6.01 7.65
N GLY A 89 5.25 -7.17 8.19
CA GLY A 89 6.47 -7.35 8.94
C GLY A 89 6.32 -7.15 10.46
N ASP A 90 7.04 -7.97 11.22
CA ASP A 90 7.01 -7.91 12.69
C ASP A 90 7.65 -6.62 13.25
N LYS A 91 8.58 -5.98 12.53
CA LYS A 91 9.31 -4.80 13.03
C LYS A 91 8.43 -3.56 13.14
N ALA A 92 7.52 -3.34 12.20
CA ALA A 92 6.56 -2.25 12.31
C ALA A 92 5.65 -2.43 13.53
N ARG A 93 5.12 -3.64 13.73
CA ARG A 93 4.30 -3.97 14.91
C ARG A 93 5.05 -3.70 16.20
N ALA A 94 6.25 -4.25 16.36
CA ALA A 94 7.04 -4.07 17.58
C ALA A 94 7.33 -2.58 17.90
N SER A 95 7.53 -1.76 16.88
CA SER A 95 7.77 -0.31 17.06
C SER A 95 6.49 0.44 17.44
N LEU A 96 5.38 0.16 16.75
CA LEU A 96 4.12 0.87 16.90
C LEU A 96 3.29 0.39 18.10
N GLN A 97 3.50 -0.84 18.58
CA GLN A 97 2.73 -1.44 19.67
C GLN A 97 2.75 -0.60 20.96
N ARG A 98 3.85 0.10 21.25
CA ARG A 98 3.94 0.98 22.42
C ARG A 98 3.05 2.23 22.33
N LYS A 99 2.73 2.69 21.13
CA LYS A 99 1.99 3.95 20.89
C LYS A 99 0.55 3.72 20.44
N LEU A 100 0.30 2.64 19.69
CA LEU A 100 -0.94 2.39 18.94
C LEU A 100 -1.45 0.96 19.16
N SER A 101 -1.31 0.42 20.37
CA SER A 101 -1.63 -0.98 20.71
C SER A 101 -3.02 -1.44 20.29
N ASN A 102 -4.01 -0.55 20.35
CA ASN A 102 -5.42 -0.88 20.15
C ASN A 102 -5.88 -0.71 18.69
N SER A 103 -4.97 -0.31 17.80
CA SER A 103 -5.32 0.03 16.42
C SER A 103 -5.04 -1.07 15.41
N PHE A 104 -4.34 -2.15 15.77
CA PHE A 104 -3.97 -3.20 14.83
C PHE A 104 -5.17 -4.07 14.42
N ILE A 105 -5.40 -4.19 13.11
CA ILE A 105 -6.36 -5.15 12.52
C ILE A 105 -5.63 -6.41 12.07
N PHE A 106 -4.62 -6.25 11.21
CA PHE A 106 -3.90 -7.38 10.61
C PHE A 106 -2.39 -7.22 10.76
N LEU A 107 -1.74 -8.37 10.95
CA LEU A 107 -0.30 -8.52 10.89
C LEU A 107 0.00 -9.60 9.86
N PHE A 108 0.83 -9.25 8.88
CA PHE A 108 1.36 -10.21 7.91
C PHE A 108 2.85 -10.39 8.17
N ASN A 109 3.24 -11.61 8.53
CA ASN A 109 4.62 -11.99 8.79
C ASN A 109 5.12 -13.00 7.75
N GLU A 110 6.43 -13.28 7.80
CA GLU A 110 7.12 -14.25 6.97
C GLU A 110 7.09 -13.98 5.46
N LEU A 111 6.89 -12.71 5.09
CA LEU A 111 6.79 -12.28 3.68
C LEU A 111 8.12 -12.43 2.93
N ASN A 112 9.23 -12.52 3.66
CA ASN A 112 10.61 -12.57 3.14
C ASN A 112 11.19 -13.99 3.05
N LYS A 113 10.38 -15.06 3.21
CA LYS A 113 10.83 -16.46 3.05
C LYS A 113 10.91 -16.88 1.58
N LEU A 114 9.90 -16.51 0.81
CA LEU A 114 9.80 -16.77 -0.63
C LEU A 114 10.03 -15.47 -1.39
N PRO A 115 10.46 -15.56 -2.67
CA PRO A 115 10.50 -14.38 -3.51
C PRO A 115 9.10 -13.78 -3.65
N TRP A 116 9.01 -12.45 -3.49
CA TRP A 116 7.75 -11.72 -3.58
C TRP A 116 7.08 -11.93 -4.94
N SER A 117 5.79 -12.25 -4.92
CA SER A 117 5.01 -12.55 -6.12
C SER A 117 3.71 -11.74 -6.12
N PHE A 118 3.14 -11.54 -7.31
CA PHE A 118 1.85 -10.88 -7.44
C PHE A 118 0.73 -11.70 -6.76
N ALA A 119 0.78 -13.03 -6.84
CA ALA A 119 -0.20 -13.90 -6.19
C ALA A 119 -0.25 -13.68 -4.66
N THR A 120 0.92 -13.52 -4.02
CA THR A 120 0.99 -13.18 -2.59
C THR A 120 0.34 -11.81 -2.33
N ALA A 121 0.60 -10.81 -3.18
CA ALA A 121 0.00 -9.49 -3.06
C ALA A 121 -1.53 -9.56 -3.15
N SER A 122 -2.08 -10.30 -4.12
CA SER A 122 -3.52 -10.49 -4.31
C SER A 122 -4.19 -11.07 -3.06
N VAL A 123 -3.62 -12.13 -2.47
CA VAL A 123 -4.17 -12.75 -1.24
C VAL A 123 -4.19 -11.76 -0.06
N LEU A 124 -3.15 -10.92 0.08
CA LEU A 124 -3.11 -9.91 1.14
C LEU A 124 -4.12 -8.80 0.90
N VAL A 125 -4.29 -8.39 -0.36
CA VAL A 125 -5.24 -7.37 -0.77
C VAL A 125 -6.67 -7.86 -0.59
N ASP A 126 -6.98 -9.12 -0.88
CA ASP A 126 -8.30 -9.70 -0.62
C ASP A 126 -8.66 -9.62 0.87
N ARG A 127 -7.71 -9.94 1.76
CA ARG A 127 -7.90 -9.79 3.22
C ARG A 127 -8.09 -8.33 3.62
N LEU A 128 -7.37 -7.41 2.98
CA LEU A 128 -7.53 -5.97 3.22
C LEU A 128 -8.92 -5.50 2.77
N ILE A 129 -9.41 -5.95 1.60
CA ILE A 129 -10.73 -5.63 1.07
C ILE A 129 -11.84 -6.19 1.98
N GLN A 130 -11.66 -7.39 2.54
CA GLN A 130 -12.61 -8.00 3.48
C GLN A 130 -12.81 -7.16 4.75
N ALA A 131 -11.79 -6.42 5.20
CA ALA A 131 -11.93 -5.47 6.30
C ALA A 131 -12.69 -4.18 5.94
N LYS A 132 -13.09 -4.03 4.67
CA LYS A 132 -13.88 -2.90 4.14
C LYS A 132 -13.35 -1.53 4.58
N PRO A 133 -12.08 -1.21 4.26
CA PRO A 133 -11.51 0.09 4.61
C PRO A 133 -12.22 1.20 3.84
N SER A 134 -12.59 2.28 4.53
CA SER A 134 -13.17 3.47 3.87
C SER A 134 -12.09 4.29 3.15
N ARG A 135 -10.94 4.50 3.82
CA ARG A 135 -9.77 5.20 3.27
C ARG A 135 -8.51 4.38 3.48
N LEU A 136 -7.60 4.40 2.51
CA LEU A 136 -6.32 3.69 2.57
C LEU A 136 -5.14 4.65 2.45
N LEU A 137 -4.18 4.49 3.36
CA LEU A 137 -2.88 5.15 3.32
C LEU A 137 -1.78 4.10 3.36
N PHE A 138 -0.98 4.03 2.30
CA PHE A 138 0.17 3.14 2.22
C PHE A 138 1.42 3.91 2.61
N VAL A 139 2.13 3.43 3.62
CA VAL A 139 3.41 4.02 4.07
C VAL A 139 4.51 3.02 3.79
N TYR A 140 5.37 3.34 2.83
CA TYR A 140 6.44 2.47 2.38
C TYR A 140 7.71 3.28 2.10
N ASN A 141 8.84 2.58 1.93
CA ASN A 141 10.06 3.20 1.46
C ASN A 141 10.20 2.98 -0.04
N GLN A 142 10.27 4.07 -0.79
CA GLN A 142 10.60 4.08 -2.20
C GLN A 142 12.11 3.92 -2.37
N PHE A 143 12.51 2.94 -3.18
CA PHE A 143 13.90 2.72 -3.54
C PHE A 143 14.35 3.79 -4.55
N VAL A 144 15.40 4.54 -4.23
CA VAL A 144 15.98 5.56 -5.14
C VAL A 144 17.32 5.09 -5.67
N SER A 145 18.19 4.60 -4.79
CA SER A 145 19.48 4.02 -5.14
C SER A 145 19.93 3.03 -4.06
N ALA A 146 21.03 2.31 -4.31
CA ALA A 146 21.61 1.38 -3.34
C ALA A 146 22.04 2.04 -2.01
N VAL A 147 22.08 3.38 -1.93
CA VAL A 147 22.48 4.14 -0.74
C VAL A 147 21.32 4.98 -0.18
N ALA A 148 20.28 5.23 -0.97
CA ALA A 148 19.22 6.18 -0.62
C ALA A 148 17.82 5.59 -0.86
N TYR A 149 16.95 5.81 0.11
CA TYR A 149 15.52 5.53 0.04
C TYR A 149 14.74 6.76 0.51
N LYS A 150 13.49 6.88 0.08
CA LYS A 150 12.58 7.93 0.53
C LYS A 150 11.33 7.30 1.12
N THR A 151 10.98 7.66 2.35
CA THR A 151 9.69 7.25 2.95
C THR A 151 8.56 8.05 2.29
N VAL A 152 7.55 7.36 1.77
CA VAL A 152 6.43 7.94 1.04
C VAL A 152 5.12 7.46 1.64
N SER A 153 4.20 8.41 1.83
CA SER A 153 2.82 8.19 2.25
C SER A 153 1.91 8.36 1.03
N LEU A 154 1.42 7.24 0.49
CA LEU A 154 0.59 7.19 -0.71
C LEU A 154 -0.87 6.97 -0.32
N ARG A 155 -1.75 7.93 -0.64
CA ARG A 155 -3.20 7.75 -0.52
C ARG A 155 -3.67 6.87 -1.68
N VAL A 156 -4.43 5.83 -1.37
CA VAL A 156 -4.95 4.89 -2.37
C VAL A 156 -6.47 4.91 -2.31
N LEU A 157 -7.11 4.82 -3.47
CA LEU A 157 -8.55 4.61 -3.54
C LEU A 157 -8.88 3.28 -2.88
N ALA A 158 -9.67 3.32 -1.81
CA ALA A 158 -10.28 2.11 -1.31
C ALA A 158 -11.32 1.63 -2.34
N THR A 159 -11.35 0.32 -2.57
CA THR A 159 -12.50 -0.36 -3.19
C THR A 159 -13.70 -0.13 -2.30
N ALA A 160 -14.37 1.00 -2.50
CA ALA A 160 -15.46 1.43 -1.66
C ALA A 160 -16.57 0.37 -1.73
N ALA A 161 -16.77 -0.35 -0.62
CA ALA A 161 -18.12 -0.70 -0.22
C ALA A 161 -18.80 0.64 0.11
N LEU A 162 -19.36 1.28 -0.91
CA LEU A 162 -20.09 2.53 -0.74
C LEU A 162 -21.17 2.31 0.33
N PRO A 163 -21.23 3.16 1.38
CA PRO A 163 -22.41 3.22 2.22
C PRO A 163 -23.63 3.48 1.35
N GLN A 164 -24.77 2.91 1.72
CA GLN A 164 -26.04 2.90 1.01
C GLN A 164 -26.70 4.30 0.92
N GLN A 165 -26.03 5.31 0.35
CA GLN A 165 -26.65 6.59 0.01
C GLN A 165 -26.71 6.74 -1.52
N GLN A 166 -27.80 6.22 -2.09
CA GLN A 166 -28.11 6.23 -3.52
C GLN A 166 -28.02 7.63 -4.18
N GLN A 167 -28.10 8.72 -3.42
CA GLN A 167 -28.05 10.10 -3.94
C GLN A 167 -26.63 10.66 -4.13
N GLN A 168 -25.66 10.33 -3.25
CA GLN A 168 -24.25 10.75 -3.45
C GLN A 168 -23.55 9.89 -4.51
N GLN A 169 -24.00 8.64 -4.70
CA GLN A 169 -23.48 7.75 -5.73
C GLN A 169 -23.69 8.31 -7.13
N GLN A 170 -24.84 8.92 -7.44
CA GLN A 170 -25.11 9.44 -8.79
C GLN A 170 -24.20 10.62 -9.15
N GLN A 171 -23.93 11.54 -8.22
CA GLN A 171 -23.02 12.67 -8.48
C GLN A 171 -21.56 12.22 -8.60
N GLN A 172 -21.10 11.29 -7.74
CA GLN A 172 -19.75 10.74 -7.84
C GLN A 172 -19.57 9.86 -9.09
N GLN A 173 -20.58 9.08 -9.47
CA GLN A 173 -20.57 8.29 -10.70
C GLN A 173 -20.53 9.18 -11.95
N GLN A 174 -21.30 10.28 -11.97
CA GLN A 174 -21.25 11.23 -13.09
C GLN A 174 -19.88 11.91 -13.21
N GLN A 175 -19.26 12.29 -12.09
CA GLN A 175 -17.90 12.87 -12.11
C GLN A 175 -16.85 11.84 -12.55
N GLN A 176 -16.94 10.59 -12.08
CA GLN A 176 -16.06 9.50 -12.51
C GLN A 176 -16.23 9.19 -14.00
N GLN A 177 -17.47 9.11 -14.48
CA GLN A 177 -17.77 8.92 -15.90
C GLN A 177 -17.25 10.08 -16.75
N GLN A 178 -17.38 11.32 -16.31
CA GLN A 178 -16.82 12.47 -17.04
C GLN A 178 -15.29 12.40 -17.18
N GLN A 179 -14.58 11.95 -16.14
CA GLN A 179 -13.11 11.82 -16.18
C GLN A 179 -12.62 10.60 -16.98
N LEU A 180 -13.45 9.56 -17.03
CA LEU A 180 -13.19 8.32 -17.76
C LEU A 180 -13.83 8.32 -19.17
N ALA A 181 -14.55 9.37 -19.56
CA ALA A 181 -15.25 9.50 -20.84
C ALA A 181 -14.32 9.43 -22.07
N ALA A 182 -13.01 9.58 -21.87
CA ALA A 182 -12.00 9.39 -22.91
C ALA A 182 -11.72 7.91 -23.23
N TYR A 183 -12.28 6.97 -22.48
CA TYR A 183 -12.10 5.53 -22.64
C TYR A 183 -13.43 4.86 -22.96
N GLU A 184 -13.41 4.00 -23.96
CA GLU A 184 -14.47 3.04 -24.22
C GLU A 184 -14.15 1.76 -23.44
N PHE A 185 -15.11 1.30 -22.63
CA PHE A 185 -14.98 0.09 -21.82
C PHE A 185 -15.78 -1.03 -22.44
N GLU A 186 -15.15 -2.20 -22.61
CA GLU A 186 -15.81 -3.45 -22.95
C GLU A 186 -15.48 -4.47 -21.84
N PRO A 187 -16.45 -4.98 -21.06
CA PRO A 187 -17.89 -4.64 -20.90
C PRO A 187 -18.20 -3.28 -20.21
N GLU A 188 -19.47 -3.03 -19.82
CA GLU A 188 -19.88 -1.75 -19.23
C GLU A 188 -19.11 -1.39 -17.94
N LEU A 189 -18.89 -0.07 -17.74
CA LEU A 189 -18.09 0.45 -16.62
C LEU A 189 -18.58 -0.05 -15.26
N ILE A 190 -19.90 -0.13 -15.04
CA ILE A 190 -20.48 -0.56 -13.76
C ILE A 190 -20.06 -1.99 -13.39
N ASP A 191 -19.92 -2.87 -14.38
CA ASP A 191 -19.59 -4.27 -14.16
C ASP A 191 -18.09 -4.44 -13.91
N ILE A 192 -17.23 -3.79 -14.71
CA ILE A 192 -15.77 -3.92 -14.58
C ILE A 192 -15.22 -3.14 -13.39
N TRP A 193 -15.86 -2.03 -12.99
CA TRP A 193 -15.24 -1.06 -12.10
C TRP A 193 -14.72 -1.66 -10.79
N LYS A 194 -15.48 -2.58 -10.19
CA LYS A 194 -15.07 -3.26 -8.96
C LYS A 194 -13.80 -4.09 -9.18
N ASP A 195 -13.77 -4.88 -10.24
CA ASP A 195 -12.63 -5.73 -10.57
C ASP A 195 -11.40 -4.90 -10.93
N LEU A 196 -11.59 -3.81 -11.68
CA LEU A 196 -10.52 -2.87 -12.02
C LEU A 196 -9.94 -2.20 -10.77
N GLN A 197 -10.79 -1.77 -9.83
CA GLN A 197 -10.34 -1.18 -8.58
C GLN A 197 -9.55 -2.19 -7.72
N GLN A 198 -10.05 -3.42 -7.58
CA GLN A 198 -9.35 -4.48 -6.83
C GLN A 198 -8.01 -4.80 -7.47
N PHE A 199 -7.98 -4.91 -8.79
CA PHE A 199 -6.76 -5.19 -9.54
C PHE A 199 -5.75 -4.04 -9.45
N ALA A 200 -6.21 -2.79 -9.56
CA ALA A 200 -5.36 -1.61 -9.39
C ALA A 200 -4.79 -1.51 -7.97
N LEU A 201 -5.60 -1.82 -6.96
CA LEU A 201 -5.16 -1.90 -5.56
C LEU A 201 -4.08 -2.97 -5.39
N ALA A 202 -4.27 -4.16 -5.98
CA ALA A 202 -3.29 -5.23 -5.96
C ALA A 202 -1.97 -4.85 -6.65
N CYS A 203 -2.05 -4.19 -7.81
CA CYS A 203 -0.87 -3.69 -8.53
C CYS A 203 -0.12 -2.63 -7.73
N CYS A 204 -0.85 -1.68 -7.12
CA CYS A 204 -0.26 -0.66 -6.27
C CYS A 204 0.43 -1.28 -5.05
N PHE A 205 -0.24 -2.21 -4.37
CA PHE A 205 0.30 -2.93 -3.22
C PHE A 205 1.57 -3.71 -3.59
N HIS A 206 1.54 -4.42 -4.72
CA HIS A 206 2.68 -5.17 -5.24
C HIS A 206 3.88 -4.25 -5.51
N GLY A 207 3.65 -3.11 -6.18
CA GLY A 207 4.70 -2.12 -6.46
C GLY A 207 5.27 -1.45 -5.21
N CYS A 208 4.43 -1.12 -4.23
CA CYS A 208 4.87 -0.59 -2.92
C CYS A 208 5.75 -1.60 -2.18
N MET A 209 5.37 -2.89 -2.19
CA MET A 209 6.15 -3.94 -1.54
C MET A 209 7.47 -4.21 -2.24
N LEU A 210 7.52 -4.22 -3.57
CA LEU A 210 8.78 -4.34 -4.33
C LEU A 210 9.76 -3.21 -3.99
N ASN A 211 9.26 -1.98 -3.91
CA ASN A 211 10.06 -0.84 -3.47
C ASN A 211 10.57 -1.00 -2.03
N ALA A 212 9.71 -1.46 -1.12
CA ALA A 212 10.09 -1.66 0.28
C ALA A 212 11.16 -2.76 0.44
N ILE A 213 11.03 -3.87 -0.28
CA ILE A 213 12.01 -4.97 -0.28
C ILE A 213 13.35 -4.50 -0.85
N ALA A 214 13.34 -3.78 -1.98
CA ALA A 214 14.56 -3.24 -2.59
C ALA A 214 15.24 -2.20 -1.68
N ALA A 215 14.48 -1.40 -0.93
CA ALA A 215 15.01 -0.45 0.05
C ALA A 215 15.52 -1.11 1.35
N GLU A 216 15.12 -2.35 1.63
CA GLU A 216 15.56 -3.11 2.80
C GLU A 216 16.95 -3.73 2.61
N GLN A 217 17.26 -4.23 1.40
CA GLN A 217 18.51 -4.92 1.08
C GLN A 217 19.72 -3.97 1.02
#